data_AF-A0A8T5PK97-F1
#
_entry.id   AF-A0A8T5PK97-F1
#
_cell.length_a   1.000
_cell.length_b   1.000
_cell.length_c   1.000
_cell.angle_alpha   90.00
_cell.angle_beta   90.00
_cell.angle_gamma   90.00
#
_symmetry.space_group_name_H-M   'P 1'
#
loop_
_entity.id
_entity.type
_entity.pdbx_description
1 polymer ?
#
loop_
_entity_poly.entity_id
_entity_poly.type
_entity_poly.pdbx_seq_one_letter_code
_entity_poly.pdbx_strand_id
1 'polypeptide(L)'
;MSREKIIEALEKRPSGLTISELAEATGLHRNTVSKIIEELEKSGEVKMKEVGKAKLYFLKNYEAIHTPLYGYRGANISIGIGISDLNDGFNAAVSAAKQAAMQSSKGAMPTFSIVFVSSKYNSQIDKVVQGINKILGTNWIGCTTDREINSILGYSEGTIEVLSIDTQYMHFGVGISENYRKDPIEEGKKATMQAIENCPIDRSRFATTQFMRGSKKSFYEIIKNPPYFILTFIGGTYYENKVTISGMEGEFLDGIKEVVGSFIPIVGASASSKLEDMMEFKGENYVFANGRYYKYGAVVCFVVSELQFSFGFSHPYDLTNVYGVITKISKDKKTIEEINNNPAKEEYRRLVSSVEERFSLDAVLEKIFAKKYEDVLLFIKYPAIFVTTLHEGFPLALRPSLDNKTLISPQKVTENMSFVIGKYNKRKTVEATPNSIKEEIKADRPVFALLFSCAARGFLLHKTRAMDKFVKNLNSLLPSYIGIFANGEIGGRKEFKFMGFSDIYIMCFDKMVV
;
A
#
# COMPACT_ATOMS: atom_id res chain seq x y z
N MET A 1 -28.34 19.58 -3.67
CA MET A 1 -28.40 18.96 -2.32
C MET A 1 -28.87 17.50 -2.34
N SER A 2 -30.14 17.16 -2.66
CA SER A 2 -30.60 15.75 -2.60
C SER A 2 -29.96 14.82 -3.64
N ARG A 3 -29.73 15.32 -4.86
CA ARG A 3 -28.99 14.60 -5.92
C ARG A 3 -27.54 14.32 -5.53
N GLU A 4 -26.85 15.33 -5.00
CA GLU A 4 -25.46 15.21 -4.55
C GLU A 4 -25.32 14.17 -3.43
N LYS A 5 -26.26 14.11 -2.48
CA LYS A 5 -26.27 13.09 -1.42
C LYS A 5 -26.33 11.66 -1.99
N ILE A 6 -27.12 11.43 -3.03
CA ILE A 6 -27.23 10.11 -3.68
C ILE A 6 -25.93 9.77 -4.40
N ILE A 7 -25.35 10.72 -5.14
CA ILE A 7 -24.06 10.52 -5.80
C ILE A 7 -22.98 10.20 -4.76
N GLU A 8 -22.88 10.98 -3.68
CA GLU A 8 -21.93 10.75 -2.59
C GLU A 8 -22.12 9.38 -1.92
N ALA A 9 -23.37 8.93 -1.75
CA ALA A 9 -23.66 7.61 -1.20
C ALA A 9 -23.18 6.48 -2.14
N LEU A 10 -23.36 6.65 -3.46
CA LEU A 10 -22.88 5.69 -4.46
C LEU A 10 -21.36 5.73 -4.65
N GLU A 11 -20.72 6.89 -4.51
CA GLU A 11 -19.25 7.01 -4.49
C GLU A 11 -18.63 6.21 -3.33
N LYS A 12 -19.29 6.20 -2.17
CA LYS A 12 -18.88 5.40 -1.00
C LYS A 12 -19.21 3.92 -1.13
N ARG A 13 -20.04 3.54 -2.11
CA ARG A 13 -20.50 2.16 -2.31
C ARG A 13 -20.40 1.73 -3.77
N PRO A 14 -19.18 1.47 -4.28
CA PRO A 14 -18.97 1.20 -5.69
C PRO A 14 -19.72 -0.02 -6.26
N SER A 15 -20.02 -1.06 -5.48
CA SER A 15 -20.86 -2.18 -5.96
C SER A 15 -22.34 -1.83 -6.13
N GLY A 16 -22.73 -0.61 -5.77
CA GLY A 16 -24.09 -0.11 -5.84
C GLY A 16 -24.93 -0.42 -4.61
N LEU A 17 -26.06 0.27 -4.55
CA LEU A 17 -27.02 0.23 -3.45
C LEU A 17 -28.43 0.06 -4.00
N THR A 18 -29.28 -0.60 -3.22
CA THR A 18 -30.73 -0.60 -3.46
C THR A 18 -31.33 0.77 -3.09
N ILE A 19 -32.56 1.04 -3.55
CA ILE A 19 -33.30 2.24 -3.14
C ILE A 19 -33.46 2.33 -1.62
N SER A 20 -33.64 1.18 -0.96
CA SER A 20 -33.79 1.12 0.49
C SER A 20 -32.50 1.52 1.22
N GLU A 21 -31.35 1.02 0.76
CA GLU A 21 -30.05 1.36 1.35
C GLU A 21 -29.64 2.80 1.03
N LEU A 22 -29.97 3.30 -0.16
CA LEU A 22 -29.77 4.72 -0.50
C LEU A 22 -30.61 5.64 0.37
N ALA A 23 -31.87 5.28 0.64
CA ALA A 23 -32.73 6.05 1.54
C ALA A 23 -32.15 6.10 2.96
N GLU A 24 -31.63 4.98 3.46
CA GLU A 24 -30.97 4.90 4.76
C GLU A 24 -29.68 5.74 4.79
N ALA A 25 -28.80 5.56 3.81
CA ALA A 25 -27.50 6.24 3.76
C ALA A 25 -27.63 7.77 3.58
N THR A 26 -28.66 8.23 2.86
CA THR A 26 -28.85 9.66 2.57
C THR A 26 -29.81 10.38 3.53
N GLY A 27 -30.59 9.61 4.31
CA GLY A 27 -31.70 10.11 5.12
C GLY A 27 -32.89 10.62 4.30
N LEU A 28 -32.95 10.31 3.00
CA LEU A 28 -34.04 10.73 2.11
C LEU A 28 -35.17 9.68 2.11
N HIS A 29 -36.40 10.13 1.88
CA HIS A 29 -37.53 9.22 1.69
C HIS A 29 -37.35 8.36 0.42
N ARG A 30 -37.73 7.08 0.46
CA ARG A 30 -37.54 6.12 -0.64
C ARG A 30 -38.08 6.62 -1.98
N ASN A 31 -39.28 7.21 -2.01
CA ASN A 31 -39.86 7.77 -3.25
C ASN A 31 -39.01 8.89 -3.85
N THR A 32 -38.39 9.72 -3.01
CA THR A 32 -37.48 10.79 -3.44
C THR A 32 -36.22 10.19 -4.05
N VAL A 33 -35.67 9.14 -3.43
CA VAL A 33 -34.53 8.39 -3.96
C VAL A 33 -34.88 7.77 -5.31
N SER A 34 -36.01 7.06 -5.42
CA SER A 34 -36.45 6.44 -6.67
C SER A 34 -36.50 7.44 -7.82
N LYS A 35 -37.10 8.62 -7.60
CA LYS A 35 -37.24 9.64 -8.63
C LYS A 35 -35.88 10.18 -9.09
N ILE A 36 -34.98 10.45 -8.14
CA ILE A 36 -33.63 10.95 -8.48
C ILE A 36 -32.82 9.88 -9.20
N ILE A 37 -32.90 8.61 -8.77
CA ILE A 37 -32.22 7.50 -9.45
C ILE A 37 -32.73 7.35 -10.88
N GLU A 38 -34.05 7.45 -11.11
CA GLU A 38 -34.62 7.40 -12.47
C GLU A 38 -34.09 8.55 -13.35
N GLU A 39 -33.96 9.77 -12.80
CA GLU A 39 -33.35 10.91 -13.50
C GLU A 39 -31.87 10.66 -13.82
N LEU A 40 -31.10 10.11 -12.87
CA LEU A 40 -29.67 9.79 -13.04
C LEU A 40 -29.41 8.61 -13.99
N GLU A 41 -30.32 7.63 -14.04
CA GLU A 41 -30.27 6.55 -15.03
C GLU A 41 -30.56 7.10 -16.44
N LYS A 42 -31.56 7.99 -16.57
CA LYS A 42 -31.89 8.64 -17.85
C LYS A 42 -30.74 9.53 -18.36
N SER A 43 -30.01 10.21 -17.47
CA SER A 43 -28.81 10.97 -17.85
C SER A 43 -27.59 10.08 -18.12
N GLY A 44 -27.67 8.78 -17.80
CA GLY A 44 -26.58 7.82 -17.96
C GLY A 44 -25.46 7.96 -16.92
N GLU A 45 -25.70 8.68 -15.83
CA GLU A 45 -24.75 8.82 -14.72
C GLU A 45 -24.81 7.63 -13.76
N VAL A 46 -25.98 7.00 -13.64
CA VAL A 46 -26.22 5.78 -12.86
C VAL A 46 -26.59 4.63 -13.78
N LYS A 47 -26.18 3.42 -13.40
CA LYS A 47 -26.54 2.15 -14.01
C LYS A 47 -27.21 1.25 -12.98
N MET A 48 -27.97 0.28 -13.46
CA MET A 48 -28.67 -0.70 -12.63
C MET A 48 -28.22 -2.11 -12.99
N LYS A 49 -28.05 -2.95 -11.97
CA LYS A 49 -27.81 -4.39 -12.10
C LYS A 49 -28.79 -5.15 -11.22
N GLU A 50 -29.38 -6.21 -11.78
CA GLU A 50 -30.21 -7.13 -11.03
C GLU A 50 -29.34 -8.16 -10.31
N VAL A 51 -29.53 -8.30 -9.00
CA VAL A 51 -28.87 -9.31 -8.16
C VAL A 51 -29.97 -10.08 -7.42
N GLY A 52 -30.31 -11.25 -7.96
CA GLY A 52 -31.49 -12.00 -7.52
C GLY A 52 -32.76 -11.20 -7.78
N LYS A 53 -33.54 -10.89 -6.73
CA LYS A 53 -34.76 -10.07 -6.82
C LYS A 53 -34.52 -8.58 -6.55
N ALA A 54 -33.31 -8.20 -6.14
CA ALA A 54 -32.96 -6.82 -5.81
C ALA A 54 -32.38 -6.10 -7.03
N LYS A 55 -32.66 -4.80 -7.14
CA LYS A 55 -32.02 -3.88 -8.09
C LYS A 55 -30.98 -3.05 -7.36
N LEU A 56 -29.73 -3.17 -7.77
CA LEU A 56 -28.63 -2.34 -7.29
C LEU A 56 -28.35 -1.24 -8.31
N TYR A 57 -28.19 -0.02 -7.80
CA TYR A 57 -27.85 1.16 -8.59
C TYR A 57 -26.44 1.58 -8.25
N PHE A 58 -25.61 1.86 -9.27
CA PHE A 58 -24.21 2.24 -9.12
C PHE A 58 -23.86 3.33 -10.14
N LEU A 59 -22.83 4.13 -9.86
CA LEU A 59 -22.38 5.14 -10.81
C LEU A 59 -21.75 4.50 -12.05
N LYS A 60 -21.96 5.09 -13.23
CA LYS A 60 -21.45 4.54 -14.50
C LYS A 60 -19.94 4.31 -14.51
N ASN A 61 -19.16 5.13 -13.80
CA ASN A 61 -17.71 4.95 -13.66
C ASN A 61 -17.34 3.64 -12.92
N TYR A 62 -18.26 3.02 -12.19
CA TYR A 62 -18.10 1.73 -11.50
C TYR A 62 -18.66 0.53 -12.28
N GLU A 63 -19.06 0.71 -13.53
CA GLU A 63 -19.42 -0.41 -14.42
C GLU A 63 -18.32 -1.49 -14.50
N ALA A 64 -17.07 -1.04 -14.35
CA ALA A 64 -15.90 -1.88 -14.27
C ALA A 64 -15.80 -2.72 -12.97
N ILE A 65 -16.78 -2.77 -12.06
CA ILE A 65 -16.84 -3.84 -11.04
C ILE A 65 -17.78 -4.96 -11.48
N HIS A 66 -18.72 -4.64 -12.35
CA HIS A 66 -19.85 -5.51 -12.65
C HIS A 66 -19.69 -6.35 -13.91
N THR A 67 -18.61 -6.13 -14.65
CA THR A 67 -18.20 -6.88 -15.86
C THR A 67 -17.21 -7.99 -15.45
N PRO A 68 -17.18 -9.15 -16.10
CA PRO A 68 -16.36 -10.28 -15.62
C PRO A 68 -14.87 -10.29 -16.05
N LEU A 69 -14.35 -9.28 -16.76
CA LEU A 69 -13.06 -9.35 -17.46
C LEU A 69 -12.08 -8.24 -17.05
N TYR A 70 -11.39 -8.41 -15.91
CA TYR A 70 -10.30 -7.52 -15.46
C TYR A 70 -8.95 -8.20 -15.31
N GLY A 71 -8.94 -9.54 -15.42
CA GLY A 71 -7.74 -10.34 -15.34
C GLY A 71 -6.95 -10.37 -16.65
N TYR A 72 -5.77 -10.96 -16.58
CA TYR A 72 -4.91 -11.23 -17.72
C TYR A 72 -4.69 -12.74 -17.83
N ARG A 73 -4.70 -13.28 -19.04
CA ARG A 73 -4.39 -14.69 -19.32
C ARG A 73 -3.30 -14.76 -20.38
N GLY A 74 -2.09 -15.01 -19.90
CA GLY A 74 -0.89 -15.13 -20.71
C GLY A 74 -0.49 -16.56 -21.00
N ALA A 75 0.67 -16.71 -21.65
CA ALA A 75 1.28 -18.00 -21.92
C ALA A 75 1.90 -18.62 -20.65
N ASN A 76 2.45 -17.80 -19.75
CA ASN A 76 3.15 -18.27 -18.55
C ASN A 76 2.42 -17.90 -17.25
N ILE A 77 1.59 -16.86 -17.26
CA ILE A 77 0.90 -16.39 -16.06
C ILE A 77 -0.53 -15.94 -16.37
N SER A 78 -1.46 -16.32 -15.49
CA SER A 78 -2.81 -15.75 -15.46
C SER A 78 -3.04 -15.02 -14.14
N ILE A 79 -3.69 -13.86 -14.19
CA ILE A 79 -4.02 -13.05 -13.02
C ILE A 79 -5.49 -12.69 -13.02
N GLY A 80 -6.04 -12.49 -11.84
CA GLY A 80 -7.41 -12.04 -11.64
C GLY A 80 -7.49 -11.05 -10.48
N ILE A 81 -8.33 -10.02 -10.65
CA ILE A 81 -8.56 -9.00 -9.63
C ILE A 81 -10.02 -9.06 -9.21
N GLY A 82 -10.26 -9.12 -7.91
CA GLY A 82 -11.58 -9.07 -7.34
C GLY A 82 -11.70 -7.99 -6.28
N ILE A 83 -12.82 -7.27 -6.30
CA ILE A 83 -13.06 -6.15 -5.40
C ILE A 83 -14.47 -6.28 -4.84
N SER A 84 -14.62 -6.00 -3.55
CA SER A 84 -15.94 -5.88 -2.93
C SER A 84 -15.95 -4.90 -1.77
N ASP A 85 -17.04 -4.14 -1.66
CA ASP A 85 -17.29 -3.15 -0.62
C ASP A 85 -18.54 -3.48 0.21
N LEU A 86 -19.10 -4.69 0.06
CA LEU A 86 -20.30 -5.15 0.79
C LEU A 86 -20.13 -5.01 2.31
N ASN A 87 -21.23 -4.72 3.03
CA ASN A 87 -21.16 -4.46 4.48
C ASN A 87 -20.75 -5.68 5.32
N ASP A 88 -21.26 -6.86 4.96
CA ASP A 88 -20.93 -8.10 5.66
C ASP A 88 -19.57 -8.62 5.19
N GLY A 89 -18.62 -8.75 6.12
CA GLY A 89 -17.22 -9.08 5.80
C GLY A 89 -17.07 -10.44 5.11
N PHE A 90 -17.89 -11.42 5.47
CA PHE A 90 -17.87 -12.73 4.83
C PHE A 90 -18.30 -12.65 3.37
N ASN A 91 -19.44 -12.02 3.09
CA ASN A 91 -19.96 -11.90 1.73
C ASN A 91 -19.07 -11.01 0.84
N ALA A 92 -18.50 -9.93 1.40
CA ALA A 92 -17.52 -9.10 0.71
C ALA A 92 -16.30 -9.93 0.29
N ALA A 93 -15.74 -10.69 1.22
CA ALA A 93 -14.59 -11.56 0.97
C ALA A 93 -14.89 -12.64 -0.07
N VAL A 94 -16.02 -13.34 0.04
CA VAL A 94 -16.46 -14.34 -0.95
C VAL A 94 -16.61 -13.72 -2.34
N SER A 95 -17.20 -12.53 -2.43
CA SER A 95 -17.40 -11.84 -3.70
C SER A 95 -16.06 -11.49 -4.37
N ALA A 96 -15.16 -10.81 -3.64
CA ALA A 96 -13.84 -10.43 -4.15
C ALA A 96 -13.03 -11.67 -4.55
N ALA A 97 -12.96 -12.67 -3.67
CA ALA A 97 -12.21 -13.90 -3.95
C ALA A 97 -12.75 -14.67 -5.17
N LYS A 98 -14.09 -14.77 -5.33
CA LYS A 98 -14.69 -15.44 -6.50
C LYS A 98 -14.36 -14.73 -7.80
N GLN A 99 -14.41 -13.39 -7.82
CA GLN A 99 -14.05 -12.61 -9.01
C GLN A 99 -12.59 -12.88 -9.40
N ALA A 100 -11.66 -12.80 -8.45
CA ALA A 100 -10.23 -13.02 -8.69
C ALA A 100 -9.93 -14.46 -9.17
N ALA A 101 -10.50 -15.47 -8.53
CA ALA A 101 -10.33 -16.88 -8.93
C ALA A 101 -10.97 -17.19 -10.30
N MET A 102 -12.14 -16.63 -10.60
CA MET A 102 -12.77 -16.83 -11.91
C MET A 102 -11.88 -16.27 -13.05
N GLN A 103 -11.32 -15.09 -12.84
CA GLN A 103 -10.49 -14.41 -13.83
C GLN A 103 -9.12 -15.08 -14.02
N SER A 104 -8.46 -15.51 -12.94
CA SER A 104 -7.12 -16.15 -12.99
C SER A 104 -7.19 -17.63 -13.40
N SER A 105 -8.00 -18.43 -12.71
CA SER A 105 -7.94 -19.89 -12.73
C SER A 105 -9.28 -20.56 -13.11
N LYS A 106 -10.23 -19.80 -13.69
CA LYS A 106 -11.57 -20.28 -14.09
C LYS A 106 -12.35 -20.86 -12.90
N GLY A 107 -12.13 -20.31 -11.71
CA GLY A 107 -12.80 -20.70 -10.48
C GLY A 107 -12.10 -21.84 -9.72
N ALA A 108 -11.01 -22.41 -10.25
CA ALA A 108 -10.14 -23.29 -9.48
C ALA A 108 -9.34 -22.49 -8.44
N MET A 109 -8.66 -23.18 -7.50
CA MET A 109 -7.77 -22.48 -6.58
C MET A 109 -6.54 -21.96 -7.35
N PRO A 110 -6.23 -20.64 -7.28
CA PRO A 110 -5.04 -20.09 -7.91
C PRO A 110 -3.77 -20.59 -7.22
N THR A 111 -2.63 -20.43 -7.88
CA THR A 111 -1.32 -20.76 -7.31
C THR A 111 -1.06 -20.00 -6.01
N PHE A 112 -1.33 -18.70 -5.99
CA PHE A 112 -1.17 -17.84 -4.81
C PHE A 112 -2.11 -16.65 -4.88
N SER A 113 -2.44 -16.04 -3.73
CA SER A 113 -3.21 -14.78 -3.73
C SER A 113 -2.67 -13.75 -2.73
N ILE A 114 -2.90 -12.49 -3.04
CA ILE A 114 -2.59 -11.34 -2.18
C ILE A 114 -3.91 -10.63 -1.87
N VAL A 115 -4.15 -10.36 -0.60
CA VAL A 115 -5.43 -9.83 -0.11
C VAL A 115 -5.22 -8.56 0.69
N PHE A 116 -5.91 -7.50 0.32
CA PHE A 116 -5.95 -6.26 1.07
C PHE A 116 -7.35 -6.02 1.63
N VAL A 117 -7.42 -5.66 2.90
CA VAL A 117 -8.69 -5.55 3.63
C VAL A 117 -8.76 -4.19 4.28
N SER A 118 -9.67 -3.34 3.84
CA SER A 118 -9.92 -2.07 4.52
C SER A 118 -10.18 -2.29 6.00
N SER A 119 -9.57 -1.46 6.85
CA SER A 119 -9.72 -1.56 8.31
C SER A 119 -11.17 -1.39 8.79
N LYS A 120 -12.10 -0.95 7.94
CA LYS A 120 -13.54 -0.96 8.25
C LYS A 120 -14.06 -2.36 8.62
N TYR A 121 -13.39 -3.42 8.16
CA TYR A 121 -13.77 -4.81 8.43
C TYR A 121 -13.11 -5.40 9.69
N ASN A 122 -12.31 -4.64 10.44
CA ASN A 122 -11.58 -5.16 11.61
C ASN A 122 -12.49 -5.87 12.63
N SER A 123 -13.70 -5.34 12.87
CA SER A 123 -14.68 -5.96 13.77
C SER A 123 -15.28 -7.28 13.24
N GLN A 124 -15.06 -7.59 11.96
CA GLN A 124 -15.52 -8.79 11.26
C GLN A 124 -14.34 -9.57 10.66
N ILE A 125 -13.11 -9.37 11.15
CA ILE A 125 -11.91 -9.87 10.47
C ILE A 125 -11.88 -11.39 10.33
N ASP A 126 -12.39 -12.10 11.33
CA ASP A 126 -12.54 -13.55 11.31
C ASP A 126 -13.46 -14.01 10.17
N LYS A 127 -14.62 -13.35 10.01
CA LYS A 127 -15.57 -13.59 8.92
C LYS A 127 -14.95 -13.33 7.54
N VAL A 128 -14.14 -12.27 7.42
CA VAL A 128 -13.41 -11.96 6.18
C VAL A 128 -12.48 -13.12 5.82
N VAL A 129 -11.64 -13.56 6.76
CA VAL A 129 -10.71 -14.68 6.57
C VAL A 129 -11.45 -15.96 6.17
N GLN A 130 -12.56 -16.28 6.86
CA GLN A 130 -13.41 -17.43 6.49
C GLN A 130 -13.95 -17.32 5.06
N GLY A 131 -14.39 -16.12 4.65
CA GLY A 131 -14.91 -15.87 3.32
C GLY A 131 -13.87 -16.01 2.21
N ILE A 132 -12.64 -15.52 2.44
CA ILE A 132 -11.51 -15.73 1.52
C ILE A 132 -11.17 -17.21 1.41
N ASN A 133 -11.01 -17.89 2.57
CA ASN A 133 -10.61 -19.30 2.62
C ASN A 133 -11.59 -20.22 1.91
N LYS A 134 -12.89 -19.89 1.95
CA LYS A 134 -13.94 -20.64 1.24
C LYS A 134 -13.69 -20.74 -0.27
N ILE A 135 -12.98 -19.79 -0.86
CA ILE A 135 -12.76 -19.70 -2.31
C ILE A 135 -11.31 -19.99 -2.69
N LEU A 136 -10.35 -19.43 -1.96
CA LEU A 136 -8.93 -19.50 -2.32
C LEU A 136 -8.14 -20.54 -1.53
N GLY A 137 -8.77 -21.22 -0.57
CA GLY A 137 -8.05 -22.02 0.42
C GLY A 137 -7.15 -21.13 1.28
N THR A 138 -6.00 -21.65 1.70
CA THR A 138 -5.12 -20.97 2.66
C THR A 138 -3.90 -20.31 2.01
N ASN A 139 -3.60 -20.55 0.73
CA ASN A 139 -2.35 -20.10 0.12
C ASN A 139 -2.38 -18.63 -0.31
N TRP A 140 -2.41 -17.73 0.66
CA TRP A 140 -2.47 -16.30 0.45
C TRP A 140 -1.90 -15.51 1.63
N ILE A 141 -1.47 -14.28 1.34
CA ILE A 141 -0.97 -13.31 2.32
C ILE A 141 -1.67 -11.96 2.17
N GLY A 142 -1.47 -11.06 3.13
CA GLY A 142 -2.03 -9.72 3.01
C GLY A 142 -1.92 -8.89 4.28
N CYS A 143 -2.61 -7.75 4.27
CA CYS A 143 -2.75 -6.91 5.46
C CYS A 143 -3.97 -6.00 5.40
N THR A 144 -4.28 -5.37 6.54
CA THR A 144 -5.25 -4.29 6.60
C THR A 144 -4.69 -2.94 6.14
N THR A 145 -5.58 -2.09 5.66
CA THR A 145 -5.24 -0.88 4.90
C THR A 145 -6.01 0.35 5.38
N ASP A 146 -5.49 1.54 5.08
CA ASP A 146 -6.22 2.83 5.21
C ASP A 146 -7.23 2.97 4.07
N ARG A 147 -6.70 2.92 2.85
CA ARG A 147 -7.40 2.95 1.56
C ARG A 147 -6.71 2.05 0.58
N GLU A 148 -7.32 1.90 -0.58
CA GLU A 148 -6.86 1.03 -1.64
C GLU A 148 -6.74 1.77 -2.98
N ILE A 149 -5.90 1.27 -3.88
CA ILE A 149 -5.75 1.77 -5.24
C ILE A 149 -5.60 0.63 -6.23
N ASN A 150 -6.42 0.60 -7.28
CA ASN A 150 -6.43 -0.51 -8.22
C ASN A 150 -6.83 -0.07 -9.64
N SER A 151 -6.60 -0.94 -10.63
CA SER A 151 -6.88 -0.65 -12.04
C SER A 151 -8.38 -0.59 -12.41
N ILE A 152 -9.27 -1.01 -11.50
CA ILE A 152 -10.72 -1.09 -11.73
C ILE A 152 -11.44 0.17 -11.24
N LEU A 153 -11.25 0.51 -9.97
CA LEU A 153 -11.85 1.65 -9.28
C LEU A 153 -10.96 2.88 -9.29
N GLY A 154 -9.66 2.72 -9.53
CA GLY A 154 -8.69 3.74 -9.18
C GLY A 154 -8.54 3.80 -7.67
N TYR A 155 -8.76 4.97 -7.09
CA TYR A 155 -8.76 5.17 -5.65
C TYR A 155 -10.06 4.66 -5.03
N SER A 156 -9.96 3.87 -3.96
CA SER A 156 -11.13 3.37 -3.24
C SER A 156 -10.91 3.36 -1.73
N GLU A 157 -12.01 3.38 -0.98
CA GLU A 157 -12.02 3.27 0.47
C GLU A 157 -13.04 2.21 0.86
N GLY A 158 -12.68 1.36 1.82
CA GLY A 158 -13.62 0.39 2.34
C GLY A 158 -13.80 -0.79 1.41
N THR A 159 -12.76 -1.27 0.75
CA THR A 159 -12.85 -2.46 -0.11
C THR A 159 -12.08 -3.63 0.50
N ILE A 160 -12.46 -4.83 0.07
CA ILE A 160 -11.60 -6.02 0.09
C ILE A 160 -11.13 -6.22 -1.34
N GLU A 161 -9.82 -6.24 -1.53
CA GLU A 161 -9.18 -6.46 -2.82
C GLU A 161 -8.41 -7.78 -2.80
N VAL A 162 -8.57 -8.56 -3.87
CA VAL A 162 -7.89 -9.84 -4.04
C VAL A 162 -7.20 -9.83 -5.39
N LEU A 163 -5.89 -10.06 -5.39
CA LEU A 163 -5.14 -10.47 -6.57
C LEU A 163 -4.89 -11.96 -6.49
N SER A 164 -5.40 -12.71 -7.46
CA SER A 164 -5.09 -14.13 -7.63
C SER A 164 -4.11 -14.31 -8.77
N ILE A 165 -3.05 -15.07 -8.52
CA ILE A 165 -1.97 -15.39 -9.46
C ILE A 165 -2.01 -16.90 -9.72
N ASP A 166 -2.09 -17.29 -10.97
CA ASP A 166 -2.07 -18.67 -11.42
C ASP A 166 -0.92 -18.89 -12.42
N THR A 167 0.10 -19.62 -12.00
CA THR A 167 1.32 -19.84 -12.77
C THR A 167 2.14 -21.01 -12.22
N GLN A 168 2.88 -21.69 -13.10
CA GLN A 168 3.88 -22.69 -12.73
C GLN A 168 5.31 -22.11 -12.63
N TYR A 169 5.47 -20.80 -12.85
CA TYR A 169 6.78 -20.13 -13.01
C TYR A 169 7.08 -19.14 -11.87
N MET A 170 6.21 -19.07 -10.86
CA MET A 170 6.46 -18.35 -9.61
C MET A 170 6.09 -19.23 -8.44
N HIS A 171 6.95 -19.26 -7.43
CA HIS A 171 6.82 -20.11 -6.25
C HIS A 171 6.90 -19.24 -5.00
N PHE A 172 5.95 -19.45 -4.09
CA PHE A 172 5.73 -18.57 -2.95
C PHE A 172 5.91 -19.39 -1.67
N GLY A 173 6.95 -19.08 -0.91
CA GLY A 173 7.17 -19.63 0.41
C GLY A 173 6.81 -18.60 1.48
N VAL A 174 5.98 -18.98 2.45
CA VAL A 174 5.45 -18.05 3.45
C VAL A 174 5.99 -18.39 4.83
N GLY A 175 6.53 -17.39 5.50
CA GLY A 175 6.93 -17.43 6.90
C GLY A 175 6.27 -16.32 7.70
N ILE A 176 6.03 -16.60 8.98
CA ILE A 176 5.17 -15.79 9.84
C ILE A 176 5.84 -15.65 11.21
N SER A 177 5.87 -14.43 11.70
CA SER A 177 6.05 -14.14 13.12
C SER A 177 4.71 -13.74 13.70
N GLU A 178 4.21 -14.42 14.73
CA GLU A 178 2.93 -14.08 15.36
C GLU A 178 3.01 -12.83 16.26
N ASN A 179 4.20 -12.53 16.77
CA ASN A 179 4.48 -11.32 17.55
C ASN A 179 5.90 -10.83 17.33
N TYR A 180 6.10 -10.06 16.26
CA TYR A 180 7.44 -9.66 15.84
C TYR A 180 8.09 -8.64 16.79
N ARG A 181 7.30 -7.89 17.57
CA ARG A 181 7.82 -6.83 18.43
C ARG A 181 8.61 -7.33 19.65
N LYS A 182 8.50 -8.62 20.00
CA LYS A 182 9.24 -9.21 21.13
C LYS A 182 10.74 -9.19 20.88
N ASP A 183 11.14 -9.62 19.69
CA ASP A 183 12.53 -9.58 19.21
C ASP A 183 12.50 -9.42 17.69
N PRO A 184 12.38 -8.19 17.17
CA PRO A 184 12.08 -7.97 15.77
C PRO A 184 13.16 -8.50 14.82
N ILE A 185 14.43 -8.43 15.22
CA ILE A 185 15.53 -8.93 14.39
C ILE A 185 15.46 -10.45 14.33
N GLU A 186 15.35 -11.12 15.47
CA GLU A 186 15.31 -12.59 15.51
C GLU A 186 14.04 -13.16 14.87
N GLU A 187 12.88 -12.53 15.10
CA GLU A 187 11.63 -12.93 14.46
C GLU A 187 11.66 -12.68 12.93
N GLY A 188 12.37 -11.63 12.47
CA GLY A 188 12.63 -11.39 11.05
C GLY A 188 13.46 -12.50 10.41
N LYS A 189 14.51 -12.97 11.11
CA LYS A 189 15.32 -14.12 10.68
C LYS A 189 14.50 -15.39 10.58
N LYS A 190 13.78 -15.74 11.66
CA LYS A 190 12.95 -16.96 11.71
C LYS A 190 11.88 -16.97 10.64
N ALA A 191 11.14 -15.87 10.47
CA ALA A 191 10.11 -15.77 9.43
C ALA A 191 10.72 -15.90 8.04
N THR A 192 11.92 -15.35 7.81
CA THR A 192 12.59 -15.46 6.50
C THR A 192 13.08 -16.88 6.23
N MET A 193 13.70 -17.54 7.21
CA MET A 193 14.12 -18.94 7.10
C MET A 193 12.91 -19.86 6.85
N GLN A 194 11.83 -19.67 7.60
CA GLN A 194 10.58 -20.40 7.40
C GLN A 194 10.01 -20.17 5.99
N ALA A 195 10.03 -18.92 5.49
CA ALA A 195 9.58 -18.61 4.13
C ALA A 195 10.41 -19.34 3.07
N ILE A 196 11.74 -19.38 3.23
CA ILE A 196 12.64 -20.08 2.30
C ILE A 196 12.39 -21.60 2.34
N GLU A 197 12.26 -22.18 3.53
CA GLU A 197 12.00 -23.62 3.73
C GLU A 197 10.64 -24.04 3.15
N ASN A 198 9.62 -23.19 3.29
CA ASN A 198 8.27 -23.45 2.79
C ASN A 198 8.11 -23.18 1.28
N CYS A 199 9.15 -22.72 0.58
CA CYS A 199 9.03 -22.39 -0.85
C CYS A 199 8.95 -23.67 -1.71
N PRO A 200 7.86 -23.90 -2.46
CA PRO A 200 7.62 -25.16 -3.17
C PRO A 200 8.30 -25.18 -4.55
N ILE A 201 9.57 -24.80 -4.62
CA ILE A 201 10.35 -24.79 -5.85
C ILE A 201 10.94 -26.18 -6.13
N ASP A 202 10.75 -26.69 -7.34
CA ASP A 202 11.52 -27.84 -7.82
C ASP A 202 12.96 -27.39 -8.14
N ARG A 203 13.90 -27.77 -7.28
CA ARG A 203 15.31 -27.38 -7.39
C ARG A 203 15.95 -27.86 -8.70
N SER A 204 15.51 -28.98 -9.27
CA SER A 204 16.08 -29.54 -10.51
C SER A 204 15.67 -28.72 -11.73
N ARG A 205 14.38 -28.38 -11.81
CA ARG A 205 13.83 -27.50 -12.84
C ARG A 205 14.43 -26.10 -12.72
N PHE A 206 14.49 -25.57 -11.50
CA PHE A 206 15.09 -24.26 -11.24
C PHE A 206 16.56 -24.20 -11.68
N ALA A 207 17.36 -25.21 -11.34
CA ALA A 207 18.76 -25.30 -11.76
C ALA A 207 18.89 -25.29 -13.29
N THR A 208 18.01 -26.01 -13.98
CA THR A 208 17.97 -26.02 -15.46
C THR A 208 17.65 -24.63 -16.01
N THR A 209 16.66 -23.93 -15.45
CA THR A 209 16.33 -22.56 -15.85
C THR A 209 17.49 -21.60 -15.63
N GLN A 210 18.21 -21.69 -14.50
CA GLN A 210 19.39 -20.86 -14.25
C GLN A 210 20.55 -21.19 -15.21
N PHE A 211 20.77 -22.46 -15.56
CA PHE A 211 21.75 -22.85 -16.58
C PHE A 211 21.42 -22.24 -17.95
N MET A 212 20.17 -22.38 -18.39
CA MET A 212 19.71 -21.80 -19.65
C MET A 212 19.87 -20.30 -19.66
N ARG A 213 19.50 -19.63 -18.56
CA ARG A 213 19.67 -18.18 -18.39
C ARG A 213 21.13 -17.76 -18.49
N GLY A 214 22.04 -18.47 -17.81
CA GLY A 214 23.48 -18.20 -17.84
C GLY A 214 24.10 -18.36 -19.23
N SER A 215 23.54 -19.24 -20.07
CA SER A 215 24.00 -19.43 -21.46
C SER A 215 23.49 -18.38 -22.45
N LYS A 216 22.39 -17.68 -22.13
CA LYS A 216 21.67 -16.80 -23.08
C LYS A 216 21.70 -15.32 -22.72
N LYS A 217 21.83 -14.98 -21.44
CA LYS A 217 21.76 -13.59 -20.97
C LYS A 217 23.13 -13.08 -20.59
N SER A 218 23.29 -11.76 -20.69
CA SER A 218 24.49 -11.10 -20.16
C SER A 218 24.52 -11.14 -18.63
N PHE A 219 25.70 -11.13 -18.03
CA PHE A 219 25.82 -10.99 -16.57
C PHE A 219 25.14 -9.73 -16.03
N TYR A 220 25.13 -8.65 -16.82
CA TYR A 220 24.41 -7.42 -16.48
C TYR A 220 22.91 -7.64 -16.29
N GLU A 221 22.26 -8.37 -17.21
CA GLU A 221 20.83 -8.71 -17.12
C GLU A 221 20.55 -9.70 -15.98
N ILE A 222 21.47 -10.63 -15.72
CA ILE A 222 21.34 -11.60 -14.63
C ILE A 222 21.31 -10.87 -13.27
N ILE A 223 22.25 -9.96 -13.05
CA ILE A 223 22.37 -9.21 -11.79
C ILE A 223 21.18 -8.26 -11.58
N LYS A 224 20.68 -7.62 -12.65
CA LYS A 224 19.55 -6.68 -12.55
C LYS A 224 18.19 -7.35 -12.34
N ASN A 225 18.08 -8.65 -12.59
CA ASN A 225 16.83 -9.36 -12.46
C ASN A 225 17.03 -10.66 -11.66
N PRO A 226 17.41 -10.59 -10.38
CA PRO A 226 17.63 -11.79 -9.59
C PRO A 226 16.38 -12.67 -9.61
N PRO A 227 16.49 -14.00 -9.59
CA PRO A 227 15.31 -14.88 -9.62
C PRO A 227 14.53 -14.87 -8.30
N TYR A 228 14.90 -14.01 -7.35
CA TYR A 228 14.36 -13.96 -6.00
C TYR A 228 13.94 -12.54 -5.64
N PHE A 229 12.84 -12.43 -4.92
CA PHE A 229 12.47 -11.22 -4.18
C PHE A 229 11.64 -11.60 -2.96
N ILE A 230 11.48 -10.65 -2.04
CA ILE A 230 10.65 -10.79 -0.85
C ILE A 230 9.50 -9.80 -0.92
N LEU A 231 8.29 -10.31 -0.69
CA LEU A 231 7.13 -9.51 -0.29
C LEU A 231 7.00 -9.57 1.22
N THR A 232 6.85 -8.43 1.89
CA THR A 232 6.68 -8.39 3.36
C THR A 232 5.53 -7.49 3.80
N PHE A 233 4.77 -7.97 4.78
CA PHE A 233 3.72 -7.21 5.43
C PHE A 233 3.93 -7.26 6.93
N ILE A 234 4.11 -6.11 7.55
CA ILE A 234 4.45 -6.01 8.97
C ILE A 234 3.31 -5.29 9.70
N GLY A 235 2.87 -5.80 10.85
CA GLY A 235 1.86 -5.13 11.66
C GLY A 235 2.35 -3.74 12.09
N GLY A 236 1.72 -2.68 11.59
CA GLY A 236 2.12 -1.31 11.83
C GLY A 236 1.71 -0.76 13.18
N THR A 237 1.89 0.54 13.37
CA THR A 237 1.48 1.24 14.60
C THR A 237 -0.01 1.00 14.89
N TYR A 238 -0.33 0.68 16.14
CA TYR A 238 -1.70 0.55 16.65
C TYR A 238 -1.83 1.22 18.02
N TYR A 239 -3.05 1.30 18.54
CA TYR A 239 -3.33 1.92 19.82
C TYR A 239 -4.04 0.97 20.77
N GLU A 240 -3.59 0.96 22.02
CA GLU A 240 -4.23 0.22 23.11
C GLU A 240 -4.47 1.19 24.27
N ASN A 241 -5.73 1.37 24.68
CA ASN A 241 -6.11 2.36 25.70
C ASN A 241 -5.58 3.78 25.43
N LYS A 242 -5.57 4.21 24.15
CA LYS A 242 -4.98 5.47 23.65
C LYS A 242 -3.46 5.58 23.80
N VAL A 243 -2.78 4.51 24.20
CA VAL A 243 -1.32 4.42 24.22
C VAL A 243 -0.84 3.95 22.85
N THR A 244 0.07 4.71 22.25
CA THR A 244 0.68 4.38 20.96
C THR A 244 1.63 3.21 21.11
N ILE A 245 1.37 2.11 20.38
CA ILE A 245 2.32 1.01 20.23
C ILE A 245 2.96 1.13 18.85
N SER A 246 4.17 1.68 18.82
CA SER A 246 4.94 1.86 17.58
C SER A 246 5.30 0.52 16.94
N GLY A 247 5.44 0.52 15.63
CA GLY A 247 6.04 -0.60 14.90
C GLY A 247 7.56 -0.69 15.13
N MET A 248 8.11 -1.85 14.77
CA MET A 248 9.56 -2.15 14.75
C MET A 248 9.96 -2.65 13.35
N GLU A 249 9.38 -2.03 12.31
CA GLU A 249 9.50 -2.45 10.91
C GLU A 249 10.94 -2.42 10.41
N GLY A 250 11.70 -1.39 10.80
CA GLY A 250 13.11 -1.26 10.46
C GLY A 250 13.94 -2.42 11.02
N GLU A 251 13.74 -2.73 12.30
CA GLU A 251 14.45 -3.84 12.95
C GLU A 251 14.05 -5.22 12.42
N PHE A 252 12.77 -5.42 12.11
CA PHE A 252 12.32 -6.67 11.48
C PHE A 252 12.93 -6.84 10.09
N LEU A 253 12.99 -5.74 9.32
CA LEU A 253 13.64 -5.71 8.02
C LEU A 253 15.15 -6.00 8.12
N ASP A 254 15.83 -5.55 9.17
CA ASP A 254 17.23 -5.90 9.41
C ASP A 254 17.38 -7.41 9.66
N GLY A 255 16.47 -8.03 10.40
CA GLY A 255 16.39 -9.49 10.55
C GLY A 255 16.25 -10.25 9.22
N ILE A 256 15.42 -9.74 8.30
CA ILE A 256 15.30 -10.30 6.94
C ILE A 256 16.65 -10.21 6.21
N LYS A 257 17.29 -9.03 6.24
CA LYS A 257 18.56 -8.78 5.54
C LYS A 257 19.72 -9.61 6.11
N GLU A 258 19.71 -9.93 7.39
CA GLU A 258 20.72 -10.82 7.97
C GLU A 258 20.67 -12.24 7.37
N VAL A 259 19.51 -12.68 6.87
CA VAL A 259 19.36 -13.98 6.20
C VAL A 259 19.71 -13.91 4.71
N VAL A 260 19.13 -12.95 3.97
CA VAL A 260 19.22 -12.92 2.50
C VAL A 260 20.27 -11.97 1.94
N GLY A 261 20.90 -11.16 2.78
CA GLY A 261 21.81 -10.09 2.38
C GLY A 261 21.09 -8.85 1.84
N SER A 262 21.88 -7.82 1.52
CA SER A 262 21.34 -6.49 1.17
C SER A 262 20.87 -6.34 -0.28
N PHE A 263 21.13 -7.32 -1.15
CA PHE A 263 20.90 -7.19 -2.59
C PHE A 263 19.61 -7.85 -3.08
N ILE A 264 18.96 -8.67 -2.25
CA ILE A 264 17.67 -9.26 -2.60
C ILE A 264 16.60 -8.17 -2.51
N PRO A 265 15.78 -7.96 -3.55
CA PRO A 265 14.69 -7.01 -3.50
C PRO A 265 13.70 -7.34 -2.39
N ILE A 266 13.45 -6.38 -1.51
CA ILE A 266 12.43 -6.48 -0.47
C ILE A 266 11.43 -5.37 -0.71
N VAL A 267 10.17 -5.73 -0.99
CA VAL A 267 9.08 -4.77 -1.19
C VAL A 267 7.90 -5.11 -0.28
N GLY A 268 7.17 -4.12 0.17
CA GLY A 268 6.10 -4.35 1.11
C GLY A 268 5.56 -3.10 1.76
N ALA A 269 4.82 -3.31 2.85
CA ALA A 269 4.18 -2.23 3.58
C ALA A 269 3.94 -2.57 5.05
N SER A 270 3.81 -1.50 5.85
CA SER A 270 3.32 -1.58 7.22
C SER A 270 1.79 -1.52 7.23
N ALA A 271 1.16 -2.58 7.74
CA ALA A 271 -0.29 -2.69 7.86
C ALA A 271 -0.87 -1.48 8.60
N SER A 272 -2.04 -1.01 8.17
CA SER A 272 -2.62 0.22 8.70
C SER A 272 -4.09 0.08 9.06
N SER A 273 -4.56 1.15 9.69
CA SER A 273 -5.97 1.47 9.84
C SER A 273 -6.24 2.80 9.15
N LYS A 274 -7.50 3.18 9.10
CA LYS A 274 -7.95 4.48 8.64
C LYS A 274 -7.13 5.62 9.27
N LEU A 275 -6.54 6.47 8.43
CA LEU A 275 -5.62 7.54 8.85
C LEU A 275 -6.29 8.50 9.86
N GLU A 276 -7.57 8.80 9.66
CA GLU A 276 -8.32 9.68 10.55
C GLU A 276 -8.45 9.09 11.96
N ASP A 277 -8.68 7.78 12.09
CA ASP A 277 -8.72 7.10 13.39
C ASP A 277 -7.34 7.13 14.05
N MET A 278 -6.30 6.90 13.25
CA MET A 278 -4.91 6.93 13.72
C MET A 278 -4.52 8.31 14.28
N MET A 279 -5.06 9.40 13.72
CA MET A 279 -4.88 10.77 14.22
C MET A 279 -5.62 11.03 15.54
N GLU A 280 -6.62 10.21 15.87
CA GLU A 280 -7.36 10.25 17.14
C GLU A 280 -6.85 9.24 18.17
N PHE A 281 -5.67 8.66 17.96
CA PHE A 281 -5.08 7.63 18.82
C PHE A 281 -5.97 6.38 18.94
N LYS A 282 -6.60 6.01 17.83
CA LYS A 282 -7.41 4.80 17.66
C LYS A 282 -6.93 4.04 16.42
N GLY A 283 -7.15 2.74 16.38
CA GLY A 283 -6.81 1.93 15.22
C GLY A 283 -6.10 0.65 15.60
N GLU A 284 -6.47 -0.40 14.89
CA GLU A 284 -5.84 -1.71 14.94
C GLU A 284 -5.56 -2.16 13.52
N ASN A 285 -4.51 -2.95 13.34
CA ASN A 285 -4.16 -3.50 12.05
C ASN A 285 -3.83 -4.98 12.19
N TYR A 286 -3.97 -5.69 11.08
CA TYR A 286 -3.74 -7.12 11.01
C TYR A 286 -2.90 -7.43 9.79
N VAL A 287 -2.06 -8.45 9.91
CA VAL A 287 -1.44 -9.12 8.77
C VAL A 287 -2.09 -10.48 8.57
N PHE A 288 -2.09 -10.97 7.34
CA PHE A 288 -2.68 -12.24 6.96
C PHE A 288 -1.65 -13.15 6.32
N ALA A 289 -1.73 -14.43 6.67
CA ALA A 289 -0.94 -15.46 6.03
C ALA A 289 -1.59 -16.82 6.28
N ASN A 290 -1.46 -17.72 5.30
CA ASN A 290 -1.85 -19.13 5.45
C ASN A 290 -3.32 -19.30 5.92
N GLY A 291 -4.21 -18.43 5.44
CA GLY A 291 -5.63 -18.45 5.80
C GLY A 291 -5.96 -18.04 7.24
N ARG A 292 -5.06 -17.28 7.90
CA ARG A 292 -5.24 -16.76 9.26
C ARG A 292 -4.90 -15.27 9.33
N TYR A 293 -5.32 -14.61 10.41
CA TYR A 293 -4.98 -13.22 10.72
C TYR A 293 -4.17 -13.12 12.01
N TYR A 294 -3.29 -12.12 12.08
CA TYR A 294 -2.37 -11.91 13.21
C TYR A 294 -2.35 -10.42 13.59
N LYS A 295 -2.75 -10.12 14.84
CA LYS A 295 -2.79 -8.74 15.37
C LYS A 295 -1.40 -8.14 15.59
N TYR A 296 -0.45 -8.96 16.07
CA TYR A 296 0.92 -8.54 16.38
C TYR A 296 1.94 -9.06 15.37
N GLY A 297 1.44 -9.60 14.25
CA GLY A 297 2.25 -10.41 13.36
C GLY A 297 3.06 -9.63 12.34
N ALA A 298 3.96 -10.35 11.70
CA ALA A 298 4.64 -9.93 10.48
C ALA A 298 4.77 -11.15 9.56
N VAL A 299 4.74 -10.92 8.25
CA VAL A 299 4.73 -11.95 7.22
C VAL A 299 5.86 -11.70 6.26
N VAL A 300 6.62 -12.74 5.96
CA VAL A 300 7.64 -12.78 4.91
C VAL A 300 7.18 -13.77 3.85
N CYS A 301 7.11 -13.33 2.61
CA CYS A 301 6.88 -14.20 1.46
C CYS A 301 8.11 -14.17 0.57
N PHE A 302 8.85 -15.28 0.57
CA PHE A 302 9.99 -15.50 -0.29
C PHE A 302 9.51 -16.02 -1.64
N VAL A 303 9.80 -15.27 -2.70
CA VAL A 303 9.34 -15.58 -4.05
C VAL A 303 10.51 -16.01 -4.92
N VAL A 304 10.42 -17.21 -5.49
CA VAL A 304 11.29 -17.64 -6.59
C VAL A 304 10.52 -17.47 -7.90
N SER A 305 11.05 -16.66 -8.81
CA SER A 305 10.42 -16.33 -10.08
C SER A 305 11.30 -16.74 -11.26
N GLU A 306 10.74 -17.55 -12.16
CA GLU A 306 11.26 -17.79 -13.50
C GLU A 306 10.73 -16.74 -14.50
N LEU A 307 9.82 -15.86 -14.06
CA LEU A 307 9.31 -14.71 -14.80
C LEU A 307 10.11 -13.45 -14.49
N GLN A 308 10.23 -12.59 -15.49
CA GLN A 308 10.78 -11.26 -15.33
C GLN A 308 9.86 -10.43 -14.42
N PHE A 309 10.48 -9.66 -13.53
CA PHE A 309 9.84 -8.65 -12.70
C PHE A 309 10.70 -7.39 -12.61
N SER A 310 10.12 -6.27 -12.23
CA SER A 310 10.86 -5.06 -11.89
C SER A 310 10.21 -4.42 -10.67
N PHE A 311 10.95 -3.56 -9.99
CA PHE A 311 10.47 -2.87 -8.80
C PHE A 311 11.04 -1.47 -8.78
N GLY A 312 10.42 -0.60 -8.01
CA GLY A 312 10.91 0.76 -7.90
C GLY A 312 10.35 1.51 -6.72
N PHE A 313 10.89 2.72 -6.60
CA PHE A 313 10.63 3.65 -5.52
C PHE A 313 10.58 5.07 -6.08
N SER A 314 9.66 5.87 -5.55
CA SER A 314 9.56 7.29 -5.84
C SER A 314 8.97 8.05 -4.65
N HIS A 315 9.24 9.36 -4.57
CA HIS A 315 8.65 10.23 -3.57
C HIS A 315 8.39 11.63 -4.15
N PRO A 316 7.47 12.42 -3.56
CA PRO A 316 7.01 13.68 -4.13
C PRO A 316 7.87 14.91 -3.75
N TYR A 317 9.10 14.72 -3.29
CA TYR A 317 9.88 15.80 -2.67
C TYR A 317 11.08 16.22 -3.52
N ASP A 318 11.39 17.50 -3.48
CA ASP A 318 12.67 18.05 -3.91
C ASP A 318 13.63 18.11 -2.70
N LEU A 319 14.89 17.74 -2.93
CA LEU A 319 15.95 17.93 -1.94
C LEU A 319 16.31 19.42 -1.89
N THR A 320 16.35 20.00 -0.70
CA THR A 320 16.82 21.37 -0.50
C THR A 320 18.32 21.38 -0.15
N ASN A 321 18.88 22.56 0.08
CA ASN A 321 20.22 22.74 0.64
C ASN A 321 20.20 22.97 2.17
N VAL A 322 19.04 22.83 2.81
CA VAL A 322 18.87 23.01 4.26
C VAL A 322 18.98 21.65 4.94
N TYR A 323 19.93 21.51 5.85
CA TYR A 323 20.21 20.26 6.54
C TYR A 323 20.19 20.43 8.06
N GLY A 324 19.91 19.32 8.75
CA GLY A 324 20.03 19.21 10.19
C GLY A 324 20.87 17.98 10.56
N VAL A 325 21.48 18.03 11.73
CA VAL A 325 22.21 16.90 12.34
C VAL A 325 21.52 16.54 13.64
N ILE A 326 21.17 15.27 13.81
CA ILE A 326 20.63 14.75 15.07
C ILE A 326 21.76 14.72 16.09
N THR A 327 21.71 15.55 17.13
CA THR A 327 22.80 15.67 18.11
C THR A 327 22.51 14.94 19.42
N LYS A 328 21.24 14.63 19.70
CA LYS A 328 20.85 13.87 20.90
C LYS A 328 19.56 13.11 20.70
N ILE A 329 19.53 11.88 21.20
CA ILE A 329 18.38 10.97 21.09
C ILE A 329 18.08 10.27 22.42
N SER A 330 16.87 9.78 22.56
CA SER A 330 16.47 8.90 23.65
C SER A 330 17.18 7.54 23.60
N LYS A 331 17.17 6.82 24.72
CA LYS A 331 17.77 5.47 24.83
C LYS A 331 17.19 4.44 23.85
N ASP A 332 15.90 4.54 23.53
CA ASP A 332 15.23 3.67 22.55
C ASP A 332 15.55 4.04 21.09
N LYS A 333 16.31 5.13 20.89
CA LYS A 333 16.73 5.67 19.60
C LYS A 333 15.60 6.09 18.67
N LYS A 334 14.37 6.26 19.18
CA LYS A 334 13.19 6.68 18.39
C LYS A 334 12.73 8.10 18.69
N THR A 335 13.20 8.71 19.77
CA THR A 335 12.91 10.11 20.09
C THR A 335 14.15 10.96 19.83
N ILE A 336 13.98 12.00 19.02
CA ILE A 336 14.99 13.01 18.72
C ILE A 336 14.77 14.15 19.70
N GLU A 337 15.73 14.33 20.59
CA GLU A 337 15.71 15.36 21.64
C GLU A 337 16.34 16.66 21.13
N GLU A 338 17.44 16.56 20.37
CA GLU A 338 18.16 17.72 19.85
C GLU A 338 18.54 17.55 18.37
N ILE A 339 18.46 18.67 17.64
CA ILE A 339 18.96 18.85 16.28
C ILE A 339 19.89 20.05 16.32
N ASN A 340 21.08 19.94 15.74
CA ASN A 340 22.10 21.00 15.74
C ASN A 340 22.36 21.59 17.15
N ASN A 341 22.38 20.76 18.20
CA ASN A 341 22.51 21.15 19.61
C ASN A 341 21.39 22.07 20.14
N ASN A 342 20.24 22.11 19.47
CA ASN A 342 19.05 22.88 19.85
C ASN A 342 17.86 21.93 20.04
N PRO A 343 16.82 22.30 20.80
CA PRO A 343 15.61 21.49 20.96
C PRO A 343 15.03 21.07 19.62
N ALA A 344 14.85 19.75 19.42
CA ALA A 344 14.62 19.17 18.10
C ALA A 344 13.46 19.81 17.33
N LYS A 345 12.32 20.04 17.99
CA LYS A 345 11.14 20.59 17.34
C LYS A 345 11.31 22.06 16.92
N GLU A 346 11.92 22.87 17.78
CA GLU A 346 12.15 24.29 17.50
C GLU A 346 13.14 24.45 16.37
N GLU A 347 14.23 23.68 16.42
CA GLU A 347 15.22 23.68 15.35
C GLU A 347 14.65 23.17 14.04
N TYR A 348 13.85 22.10 14.06
CA TYR A 348 13.18 21.61 12.86
C TYR A 348 12.29 22.68 12.22
N ARG A 349 11.49 23.39 13.03
CA ARG A 349 10.68 24.51 12.55
C ARG A 349 11.54 25.63 11.96
N ARG A 350 12.65 25.99 12.61
CA ARG A 350 13.60 26.98 12.10
C ARG A 350 14.17 26.57 10.74
N LEU A 351 14.56 25.31 10.59
CA LEU A 351 15.04 24.75 9.31
C LEU A 351 13.93 24.81 8.25
N VAL A 352 12.70 24.39 8.56
CA VAL A 352 11.58 24.49 7.60
C VAL A 352 11.30 25.93 7.19
N SER A 353 11.31 26.89 8.13
CA SER A 353 11.13 28.32 7.83
C SER A 353 12.22 28.92 6.94
N SER A 354 13.39 28.28 6.82
CA SER A 354 14.44 28.69 5.88
C SER A 354 14.22 28.18 4.45
N VAL A 355 13.37 27.15 4.28
CA VAL A 355 12.95 26.60 2.98
C VAL A 355 11.65 27.24 2.50
N GLU A 356 10.77 27.59 3.43
CA GLU A 356 9.50 28.24 3.15
C GLU A 356 9.74 29.66 2.61
N GLU A 357 9.48 29.87 1.32
CA GLU A 357 9.45 31.22 0.75
C GLU A 357 8.37 32.02 1.47
N ARG A 358 8.74 33.19 2.01
CA ARG A 358 7.78 34.09 2.65
C ARG A 358 6.72 34.51 1.61
N PHE A 359 5.47 34.14 1.90
CA PHE A 359 4.22 34.52 1.24
C PHE A 359 3.84 33.80 -0.07
N SER A 360 2.85 32.92 0.04
CA SER A 360 1.86 32.68 -1.02
C SER A 360 0.44 32.85 -0.42
N LEU A 361 -0.52 33.30 -1.22
CA LEU A 361 -1.94 33.42 -0.84
C LEU A 361 -2.53 32.07 -0.36
N ASP A 362 -1.98 30.95 -0.83
CA ASP A 362 -2.33 29.60 -0.39
C ASP A 362 -1.99 29.36 1.08
N ALA A 363 -0.89 29.93 1.59
CA ALA A 363 -0.50 29.81 3.00
C ALA A 363 -1.48 30.49 3.98
N VAL A 364 -2.18 31.53 3.51
CA VAL A 364 -3.19 32.24 4.32
C VAL A 364 -4.50 31.45 4.38
N LEU A 365 -4.93 30.88 3.25
CA LEU A 365 -6.10 30.00 3.20
C LEU A 365 -5.87 28.71 3.99
N GLU A 366 -4.67 28.13 3.93
CA GLU A 366 -4.33 26.94 4.73
C GLU A 366 -4.34 27.21 6.24
N LYS A 367 -3.84 28.37 6.69
CA LYS A 367 -3.88 28.76 8.12
C LYS A 367 -5.30 28.85 8.69
N ILE A 368 -6.29 29.22 7.87
CA ILE A 368 -7.68 29.37 8.30
C ILE A 368 -8.40 28.01 8.40
N PHE A 369 -8.05 27.04 7.53
CA PHE A 369 -8.70 25.73 7.46
C PHE A 369 -7.96 24.60 8.21
N ALA A 370 -6.69 24.76 8.57
CA ALA A 370 -5.84 23.67 9.05
C ALA A 370 -5.39 23.76 10.53
N LYS A 371 -6.00 24.61 11.36
CA LYS A 371 -5.54 24.81 12.76
C LYS A 371 -5.46 23.52 13.61
N LYS A 372 -6.25 22.49 13.27
CA LYS A 372 -6.21 21.16 13.92
C LYS A 372 -5.05 20.26 13.45
N TYR A 373 -4.50 20.48 12.25
CA TYR A 373 -3.51 19.60 11.60
C TYR A 373 -2.25 20.34 11.11
N GLU A 374 -2.05 21.59 11.51
CA GLU A 374 -0.97 22.46 11.03
C GLU A 374 0.41 21.81 11.21
N ASP A 375 0.67 21.24 12.39
CA ASP A 375 1.92 20.53 12.65
C ASP A 375 2.08 19.29 11.76
N VAL A 376 1.03 18.48 11.60
CA VAL A 376 1.07 17.27 10.75
C VAL A 376 1.34 17.62 9.29
N LEU A 377 0.69 18.66 8.77
CA LEU A 377 0.90 19.15 7.41
C LEU A 377 2.31 19.71 7.21
N LEU A 378 2.92 20.34 8.23
CA LEU A 378 4.29 20.82 8.17
C LEU A 378 5.26 19.66 7.90
N PHE A 379 5.18 18.57 8.68
CA PHE A 379 6.06 17.40 8.52
C PHE A 379 5.80 16.64 7.21
N ILE A 380 4.56 16.61 6.75
CA ILE A 380 4.22 16.01 5.46
C ILE A 380 4.75 16.86 4.31
N LYS A 381 4.67 18.20 4.37
CA LYS A 381 5.15 19.08 3.29
C LYS A 381 6.66 19.24 3.28
N TYR A 382 7.27 19.19 4.45
CA TYR A 382 8.69 19.38 4.67
C TYR A 382 9.26 18.25 5.52
N PRO A 383 9.38 17.02 4.99
CA PRO A 383 9.89 15.88 5.75
C PRO A 383 11.41 15.95 5.91
N ALA A 384 11.94 15.23 6.90
CA ALA A 384 13.35 14.90 6.94
C ALA A 384 13.64 13.83 5.87
N ILE A 385 14.58 14.11 4.97
CA ILE A 385 15.04 13.18 3.95
C ILE A 385 16.46 12.75 4.27
N PHE A 386 16.62 11.46 4.55
CA PHE A 386 17.92 10.84 4.78
C PHE A 386 18.51 10.45 3.43
N VAL A 387 19.64 11.04 3.09
CA VAL A 387 20.31 10.79 1.82
C VAL A 387 21.38 9.71 2.04
N THR A 388 21.30 8.64 1.26
CA THR A 388 22.28 7.56 1.30
C THR A 388 23.56 7.94 0.57
N THR A 389 24.60 7.12 0.74
CA THR A 389 25.85 7.22 -0.01
C THR A 389 25.66 7.09 -1.52
N LEU A 390 24.54 6.52 -1.96
CA LEU A 390 24.15 6.38 -3.37
C LEU A 390 23.29 7.55 -3.88
N HIS A 391 23.18 8.63 -3.10
CA HIS A 391 22.36 9.81 -3.36
C HIS A 391 20.85 9.51 -3.49
N GLU A 392 20.38 8.40 -2.92
CA GLU A 392 18.95 8.11 -2.80
C GLU A 392 18.39 8.75 -1.53
N GLY A 393 17.33 9.55 -1.66
CA GLY A 393 16.66 10.23 -0.56
C GLY A 393 15.49 9.41 0.00
N PHE A 394 15.52 9.13 1.29
CA PHE A 394 14.47 8.41 2.01
C PHE A 394 13.73 9.36 2.95
N PRO A 395 12.49 9.77 2.61
CA PRO A 395 11.68 10.58 3.49
C PRO A 395 11.27 9.79 4.74
N LEU A 396 11.37 10.45 5.89
CA LEU A 396 10.98 9.90 7.17
C LEU A 396 9.91 10.78 7.82
N ALA A 397 8.85 10.13 8.30
CA ALA A 397 7.72 10.79 8.96
C ALA A 397 8.03 11.15 10.42
N LEU A 398 8.91 12.13 10.62
CA LEU A 398 9.13 12.71 11.96
C LEU A 398 7.83 13.36 12.43
N ARG A 399 7.38 13.02 13.63
CA ARG A 399 6.13 13.56 14.22
C ARG A 399 6.41 14.20 15.58
N PRO A 400 5.66 15.22 15.99
CA PRO A 400 5.82 15.77 17.33
C PRO A 400 5.38 14.73 18.39
N SER A 401 6.07 14.72 19.52
CA SER A 401 5.66 13.97 20.72
C SER A 401 4.40 14.55 21.36
N LEU A 402 3.77 13.78 22.27
CA LEU A 402 2.57 14.21 23.01
C LEU A 402 2.80 15.47 23.86
N ASP A 403 3.98 15.60 24.46
CA ASP A 403 4.39 16.80 25.21
C ASP A 403 4.77 17.98 24.30
N ASN A 404 4.77 17.74 22.99
CA ASN A 404 5.04 18.70 21.94
C ASN A 404 6.42 19.37 22.03
N LYS A 405 7.42 18.70 22.61
CA LYS A 405 8.80 19.19 22.78
C LYS A 405 9.82 18.47 21.89
N THR A 406 9.62 17.19 21.64
CA THR A 406 10.56 16.33 20.90
C THR A 406 9.95 15.87 19.58
N LEU A 407 10.76 15.23 18.74
CA LEU A 407 10.29 14.57 17.52
C LEU A 407 10.43 13.06 17.65
N ILE A 408 9.39 12.32 17.28
CA ILE A 408 9.38 10.86 17.23
C ILE A 408 9.67 10.44 15.80
N SER A 409 10.69 9.61 15.63
CA SER A 409 11.01 8.92 14.40
C SER A 409 10.28 7.56 14.36
N PRO A 410 9.73 7.15 13.20
CA PRO A 410 9.14 5.83 13.03
C PRO A 410 10.20 4.71 13.04
N GLN A 411 11.48 5.06 12.89
CA GLN A 411 12.62 4.13 12.90
C GLN A 411 13.69 4.57 13.90
N LYS A 412 14.56 3.63 14.27
CA LYS A 412 15.75 3.98 15.04
C LYS A 412 16.64 4.93 14.23
N VAL A 413 17.06 6.01 14.88
CA VAL A 413 18.04 6.97 14.37
C VAL A 413 19.33 6.85 15.18
N THR A 414 20.41 7.49 14.72
CA THR A 414 21.67 7.57 15.46
C THR A 414 22.07 9.03 15.66
N GLU A 415 22.81 9.28 16.73
CA GLU A 415 23.50 10.56 16.90
C GLU A 415 24.47 10.78 15.74
N ASN A 416 24.64 12.06 15.38
CA ASN A 416 25.41 12.53 14.23
C ASN A 416 24.86 12.12 12.85
N MET A 417 23.66 11.53 12.79
CA MET A 417 22.97 11.31 11.53
C MET A 417 22.46 12.65 10.98
N SER A 418 22.80 12.93 9.73
CA SER A 418 22.32 14.14 9.02
C SER A 418 21.10 13.83 8.16
N PHE A 419 20.28 14.85 7.95
CA PHE A 419 19.13 14.82 7.04
C PHE A 419 19.01 16.16 6.32
N VAL A 420 18.33 16.14 5.18
CA VAL A 420 17.97 17.32 4.40
C VAL A 420 16.48 17.59 4.57
N ILE A 421 16.07 18.86 4.65
CA ILE A 421 14.65 19.21 4.60
C ILE A 421 14.16 19.00 3.17
N GLY A 422 13.17 18.13 2.99
CA GLY A 422 12.46 18.00 1.72
C GLY A 422 11.52 19.17 1.49
N LYS A 423 11.25 19.50 0.22
CA LYS A 423 10.17 20.43 -0.16
C LYS A 423 9.15 19.69 -1.01
N TYR A 424 7.89 19.67 -0.56
CA TYR A 424 6.80 19.05 -1.29
C TYR A 424 6.65 19.64 -2.68
N ASN A 425 6.54 18.77 -3.68
CA ASN A 425 6.35 19.14 -5.07
C ASN A 425 5.04 18.53 -5.59
N LYS A 426 4.04 19.41 -5.79
CA LYS A 426 2.71 19.04 -6.28
C LYS A 426 2.75 18.29 -7.62
N ARG A 427 3.67 18.66 -8.52
CA ARG A 427 3.84 17.97 -9.80
C ARG A 427 4.39 16.56 -9.59
N LYS A 428 5.47 16.40 -8.82
CA LYS A 428 6.06 15.10 -8.51
C LYS A 428 5.08 14.17 -7.79
N THR A 429 4.17 14.72 -6.99
CA THR A 429 3.11 13.95 -6.32
C THR A 429 2.27 13.12 -7.28
N VAL A 430 2.05 13.62 -8.51
CA VAL A 430 1.28 12.93 -9.54
C VAL A 430 2.16 12.17 -10.53
N GLU A 431 3.38 12.66 -10.78
CA GLU A 431 4.19 12.22 -11.92
C GLU A 431 5.37 11.32 -11.52
N ALA A 432 5.86 11.36 -10.27
CA ALA A 432 7.08 10.63 -9.89
C ALA A 432 6.94 9.10 -10.06
N THR A 433 5.84 8.52 -9.57
CA THR A 433 5.58 7.08 -9.64
C THR A 433 5.31 6.62 -11.06
N PRO A 434 4.41 7.27 -11.84
CA PRO A 434 4.20 6.92 -13.24
C PRO A 434 5.49 7.06 -14.08
N ASN A 435 6.29 8.11 -13.85
CA ASN A 435 7.56 8.27 -14.56
C ASN A 435 8.55 7.16 -14.21
N SER A 436 8.66 6.81 -12.92
CA SER A 436 9.50 5.69 -12.49
C SER A 436 9.04 4.36 -13.09
N ILE A 437 7.74 4.08 -13.10
CA ILE A 437 7.18 2.89 -13.76
C ILE A 437 7.52 2.88 -15.25
N LYS A 438 7.37 4.02 -15.94
CA LYS A 438 7.67 4.16 -17.36
C LYS A 438 9.15 3.86 -17.68
N GLU A 439 10.08 4.25 -16.81
CA GLU A 439 11.51 3.93 -16.93
C GLU A 439 11.76 2.41 -16.86
N GLU A 440 10.99 1.69 -16.05
CA GLU A 440 11.14 0.24 -15.84
C GLU A 440 10.45 -0.62 -16.92
N ILE A 441 9.36 -0.15 -17.53
CA ILE A 441 8.58 -0.91 -18.54
C ILE A 441 9.38 -1.16 -19.83
N LYS A 442 10.31 -0.26 -20.22
CA LYS A 442 11.08 -0.31 -21.48
C LYS A 442 10.25 -0.71 -22.71
N ALA A 443 10.21 -2.01 -23.04
CA ALA A 443 9.56 -2.58 -24.23
C ALA A 443 8.45 -3.62 -23.92
N ASP A 444 8.50 -4.30 -22.77
CA ASP A 444 7.52 -5.33 -22.41
C ASP A 444 6.45 -4.71 -21.52
N ARG A 445 5.18 -5.05 -21.74
CA ARG A 445 4.10 -4.57 -20.84
C ARG A 445 4.00 -5.47 -19.61
N PRO A 446 3.93 -4.90 -18.40
CA PRO A 446 3.71 -5.68 -17.19
C PRO A 446 2.30 -6.26 -17.21
N VAL A 447 2.14 -7.44 -16.65
CA VAL A 447 0.84 -8.13 -16.53
C VAL A 447 0.08 -7.75 -15.28
N PHE A 448 0.81 -7.50 -14.19
CA PHE A 448 0.26 -6.94 -12.98
C PHE A 448 1.31 -6.13 -12.24
N ALA A 449 0.84 -5.20 -11.40
CA ALA A 449 1.66 -4.52 -10.42
C ALA A 449 1.03 -4.56 -9.02
N LEU A 450 1.88 -4.53 -8.00
CA LEU A 450 1.50 -4.18 -6.63
C LEU A 450 2.04 -2.79 -6.33
N LEU A 451 1.21 -1.94 -5.73
CA LEU A 451 1.61 -0.60 -5.29
C LEU A 451 1.40 -0.42 -3.78
N PHE A 452 2.42 0.09 -3.10
CA PHE A 452 2.39 0.43 -1.68
C PHE A 452 2.66 1.92 -1.55
N SER A 453 1.69 2.67 -1.04
CA SER A 453 1.75 4.13 -0.90
C SER A 453 1.51 4.52 0.56
N CYS A 454 2.13 5.59 1.04
CA CYS A 454 1.87 6.06 2.41
C CYS A 454 0.47 6.68 2.49
N ALA A 455 -0.25 6.39 3.57
CA ALA A 455 -1.54 7.00 3.90
C ALA A 455 -1.49 8.53 3.89
N ALA A 456 -0.43 9.13 4.43
CA ALA A 456 -0.25 10.59 4.42
C ALA A 456 -0.05 11.16 3.01
N ARG A 457 0.56 10.40 2.10
CA ARG A 457 0.64 10.77 0.68
C ARG A 457 -0.74 10.69 0.00
N GLY A 458 -1.51 9.64 0.30
CA GLY A 458 -2.91 9.51 -0.16
C GLY A 458 -3.78 10.69 0.29
N PHE A 459 -3.62 11.11 1.54
CA PHE A 459 -4.26 12.30 2.08
C PHE A 459 -3.89 13.57 1.30
N LEU A 460 -2.62 13.78 0.95
CA LEU A 460 -2.19 14.92 0.12
C LEU A 460 -2.81 14.88 -1.28
N LEU A 461 -2.78 13.73 -1.94
CA LEU A 461 -3.38 13.55 -3.28
C LEU A 461 -4.87 13.89 -3.27
N HIS A 462 -5.59 13.46 -2.23
CA HIS A 462 -7.01 13.74 -2.08
C HIS A 462 -7.26 15.24 -1.80
N LYS A 463 -6.53 15.83 -0.84
CA LYS A 463 -6.67 17.26 -0.49
C LYS A 463 -6.34 18.20 -1.64
N THR A 464 -5.40 17.81 -2.50
CA THR A 464 -4.97 18.62 -3.64
C THR A 464 -5.77 18.34 -4.93
N ARG A 465 -6.82 17.50 -4.85
CA ARG A 465 -7.62 17.04 -6.01
C ARG A 465 -6.76 16.45 -7.13
N ALA A 466 -5.68 15.79 -6.75
CA ALA A 466 -4.68 15.24 -7.65
C ALA A 466 -4.81 13.72 -7.83
N MET A 467 -5.64 13.06 -7.01
CA MET A 467 -5.84 11.61 -7.02
C MET A 467 -6.28 11.08 -8.39
N ASP A 468 -7.30 11.68 -9.01
CA ASP A 468 -7.81 11.23 -10.31
C ASP A 468 -6.75 11.31 -11.41
N LYS A 469 -5.93 12.37 -11.38
CA LYS A 469 -4.82 12.54 -12.33
C LYS A 469 -3.74 11.48 -12.09
N PHE A 470 -3.44 11.16 -10.83
CA PHE A 470 -2.49 10.10 -10.46
C PHE A 470 -2.97 8.72 -10.93
N VAL A 471 -4.22 8.36 -10.62
CA VAL A 471 -4.87 7.12 -11.09
C VAL A 471 -4.88 7.05 -12.61
N LYS A 472 -5.26 8.12 -13.31
CA LYS A 472 -5.29 8.16 -14.78
C LYS A 472 -3.92 7.86 -15.38
N ASN A 473 -2.86 8.44 -14.80
CA ASN A 473 -1.49 8.17 -15.24
C ASN A 473 -1.09 6.71 -15.00
N LEU A 474 -1.42 6.13 -13.84
CA LEU A 474 -1.18 4.70 -13.58
C LEU A 474 -1.93 3.80 -14.58
N ASN A 475 -3.23 4.04 -14.80
CA ASN A 475 -4.04 3.25 -15.73
C ASN A 475 -3.55 3.32 -17.18
N SER A 476 -2.83 4.39 -17.56
CA SER A 476 -2.19 4.49 -18.89
C SER A 476 -0.97 3.59 -19.07
N LEU A 477 -0.36 3.14 -17.98
CA LEU A 477 0.91 2.39 -17.97
C LEU A 477 0.70 0.94 -17.55
N LEU A 478 -0.20 0.70 -16.60
CA LEU A 478 -0.43 -0.58 -15.95
C LEU A 478 -1.80 -1.12 -16.35
N PRO A 479 -1.87 -2.28 -17.02
CA PRO A 479 -3.16 -2.87 -17.41
C PRO A 479 -3.93 -3.41 -16.20
N SER A 480 -3.23 -3.99 -15.23
CA SER A 480 -3.81 -4.56 -14.03
C SER A 480 -2.92 -4.22 -12.83
N TYR A 481 -3.51 -3.74 -11.74
CA TYR A 481 -2.79 -3.54 -10.49
C TYR A 481 -3.75 -3.48 -9.30
N ILE A 482 -3.23 -3.85 -8.13
CA ILE A 482 -3.84 -3.56 -6.84
C ILE A 482 -2.79 -2.92 -5.94
N GLY A 483 -3.23 -2.24 -4.91
CA GLY A 483 -2.33 -1.46 -4.08
C GLY A 483 -3.04 -0.81 -2.91
N ILE A 484 -2.24 -0.29 -1.99
CA ILE A 484 -2.73 0.14 -0.68
C ILE A 484 -2.12 1.45 -0.25
N PHE A 485 -2.88 2.17 0.57
CA PHE A 485 -2.40 3.23 1.42
C PHE A 485 -2.12 2.66 2.82
N ALA A 486 -0.87 2.75 3.25
CA ALA A 486 -0.29 2.04 4.39
C ALA A 486 0.41 2.99 5.37
N ASN A 487 0.76 2.50 6.57
CA ASN A 487 1.47 3.25 7.63
C ASN A 487 2.99 3.31 7.39
N GLY A 488 3.38 3.37 6.12
CA GLY A 488 4.76 3.36 5.66
C GLY A 488 5.01 2.18 4.73
N GLU A 489 5.97 2.38 3.85
CA GLU A 489 6.34 1.46 2.79
C GLU A 489 7.67 0.80 3.11
N ILE A 490 7.87 -0.40 2.59
CA ILE A 490 9.13 -1.14 2.70
C ILE A 490 9.64 -1.33 1.29
N GLY A 491 10.82 -0.80 0.98
CA GLY A 491 11.39 -0.92 -0.36
C GLY A 491 12.56 0.01 -0.62
N GLY A 492 12.88 0.20 -1.90
CA GLY A 492 13.94 1.08 -2.37
C GLY A 492 14.40 0.69 -3.77
N ARG A 493 15.42 1.38 -4.28
CA ARG A 493 16.05 1.05 -5.58
C ARG A 493 17.31 0.21 -5.39
N LYS A 494 18.19 0.61 -4.47
CA LYS A 494 19.45 -0.10 -4.17
C LYS A 494 19.59 -0.45 -2.69
N GLU A 495 19.06 0.40 -1.81
CA GLU A 495 18.94 0.11 -0.39
C GLU A 495 17.46 -0.08 -0.03
N PHE A 496 17.14 -1.18 0.66
CA PHE A 496 15.77 -1.45 1.11
C PHE A 496 15.57 -0.95 2.53
N LYS A 497 14.61 -0.04 2.74
CA LYS A 497 14.31 0.55 4.05
C LYS A 497 12.81 0.56 4.28
N PHE A 498 12.43 0.62 5.55
CA PHE A 498 11.12 1.15 5.89
C PHE A 498 11.18 2.68 5.63
N MET A 499 10.06 3.29 5.24
CA MET A 499 10.01 4.73 4.96
C MET A 499 8.57 5.24 5.04
N GLY A 500 8.40 6.55 4.87
CA GLY A 500 7.09 7.16 4.75
C GLY A 500 7.03 8.09 3.54
N PHE A 501 5.82 8.56 3.22
CA PHE A 501 5.58 9.57 2.19
C PHE A 501 6.09 9.20 0.78
N SER A 502 6.08 7.93 0.43
CA SER A 502 6.64 7.44 -0.82
C SER A 502 5.64 6.57 -1.59
N ASP A 503 6.10 5.99 -2.69
CA ASP A 503 5.47 4.85 -3.32
C ASP A 503 6.54 3.80 -3.60
N ILE A 504 6.24 2.55 -3.25
CA ILE A 504 6.97 1.35 -3.67
C ILE A 504 6.07 0.56 -4.60
N TYR A 505 6.66 -0.01 -5.66
CA TYR A 505 5.92 -0.92 -6.53
C TYR A 505 6.78 -2.09 -6.96
N ILE A 506 6.11 -3.18 -7.33
CA ILE A 506 6.68 -4.31 -8.05
C ILE A 506 5.76 -4.67 -9.20
N MET A 507 6.34 -4.99 -10.36
CA MET A 507 5.67 -5.34 -11.60
C MET A 507 6.16 -6.70 -12.07
N CYS A 508 5.26 -7.54 -12.54
CA CYS A 508 5.61 -8.81 -13.16
C CYS A 508 5.24 -8.79 -14.65
N PHE A 509 5.99 -9.53 -15.46
CA PHE A 509 5.80 -9.62 -16.91
C PHE A 509 5.50 -11.07 -17.29
N ASP A 510 4.68 -11.30 -18.32
CA ASP A 510 4.48 -12.65 -18.91
C ASP A 510 5.66 -12.99 -19.84
N LYS A 511 6.86 -13.02 -19.24
CA LYS A 511 8.10 -13.24 -19.96
C LYS A 511 9.06 -14.01 -19.07
N MET A 512 9.53 -15.14 -19.58
CA MET A 512 10.54 -15.95 -18.91
C MET A 512 11.89 -15.23 -18.86
N VAL A 513 12.67 -15.46 -17.81
CA VAL A 513 14.01 -14.87 -17.64
C VAL A 513 15.09 -15.49 -18.54
N VAL A 514 14.78 -16.58 -19.25
CA VAL A 514 15.72 -17.35 -20.11
C VAL A 514 15.88 -16.80 -21.52
#